data_AF-A0A1Q8JJW3-F1
#
_entry.id   AF-A0A1Q8JJW3-F1
#
_cell.length_a   1.000
_cell.length_b   1.000
_cell.length_c   1.000
_cell.angle_alpha   90.00
_cell.angle_beta   90.00
_cell.angle_gamma   90.00
#
_symmetry.space_group_name_H-M   'P 1'
#
loop_
_entity.id
_entity.type
_entity.pdbx_description
1 polymer ?
#
loop_
_entity_poly.entity_id
_entity_poly.type
_entity_poly.pdbx_seq_one_letter_code
_entity_poly.pdbx_strand_id
1 'polypeptide(L)'
;MATSLGIAESCLHRWKSRDLLERGLKTPIPEQVESAALTAAEARIAELETEVKILRKAAVAVEKVVPPKARFALVAELAAEGVPVKQACLSLGVSRAGFYEARSRPPSARTIRQAWLVDQITAVHEASRQTYGAPRIRAELVLGQGVVVSRKTVAALMRRAGLAGLPLRRRAKRVPPAKTVTDLVKRNFRRDGPNQLWVTDITEHPTREGKLYCCVVLDAFSRRVVGWAIDSRQRADLATSALGMAIDSRGTSGQVPGGIIHGDHGTQFTSWTFTERARRAGLLPSLGSVGDPYDNAVAEAFWGRMQTELLDRQRWRTRIELANAIFEYIEGFYNRRRRHSALDWMSPEQFETISRPPGLISSPACP
;
A
#
# COMPACT_ATOMS: atom_id res chain seq x y z
N MET A 1 -41.37 50.82 58.01
CA MET A 1 -40.72 51.48 56.85
C MET A 1 -40.33 50.49 55.73
N ALA A 2 -39.81 49.29 56.01
CA ALA A 2 -39.49 48.31 54.96
C ALA A 2 -40.74 47.79 54.21
N THR A 3 -41.76 47.40 54.99
CA THR A 3 -43.02 46.84 54.49
C THR A 3 -43.84 47.84 53.68
N SER A 4 -43.71 49.14 53.97
CA SER A 4 -44.38 50.23 53.24
C SER A 4 -43.72 50.58 51.91
N LEU A 5 -42.51 50.07 51.64
CA LEU A 5 -41.75 50.29 50.40
C LEU A 5 -41.68 49.03 49.51
N GLY A 6 -42.30 47.92 49.92
CA GLY A 6 -42.26 46.65 49.18
C GLY A 6 -40.89 45.96 49.16
N ILE A 7 -39.98 46.35 50.06
CA ILE A 7 -38.61 45.81 50.11
C ILE A 7 -38.50 44.86 51.30
N ALA A 8 -37.90 43.69 51.08
CA ALA A 8 -37.62 42.73 52.14
C ALA A 8 -36.72 43.35 53.22
N GLU A 9 -37.09 43.18 54.48
CA GLU A 9 -36.38 43.78 55.63
C GLU A 9 -34.89 43.38 55.70
N SER A 10 -34.55 42.20 55.18
CA SER A 10 -33.19 41.71 55.03
C SER A 10 -32.32 42.52 54.06
N CYS A 11 -32.91 43.15 53.04
CA CYS A 11 -32.20 44.05 52.11
C CYS A 11 -31.83 45.37 52.78
N LEU A 12 -32.76 45.94 53.57
CA LEU A 12 -32.53 47.16 54.35
C LEU A 12 -31.41 46.97 55.39
N HIS A 13 -31.41 45.82 56.09
CA HIS A 13 -30.31 45.46 57.00
C HIS A 13 -28.96 45.31 56.27
N ARG A 14 -28.95 44.69 55.08
CA ARG A 14 -27.73 44.53 54.27
C ARG A 14 -27.18 45.87 53.79
N TRP A 15 -28.04 46.76 53.27
CA TRP A 15 -27.65 48.08 52.80
C TRP A 15 -27.16 48.98 53.92
N LYS A 16 -27.86 49.01 55.06
CA LYS A 16 -27.41 49.76 56.25
C LYS A 16 -26.07 49.24 56.77
N SER A 17 -25.87 47.92 56.78
CA SER A 17 -24.59 47.34 57.20
C SER A 17 -23.46 47.65 56.21
N ARG A 18 -23.76 47.74 54.90
CA ARG A 18 -22.78 48.12 53.86
C ARG A 18 -22.39 49.60 53.95
N ASP A 19 -23.36 50.50 54.13
CA ASP A 19 -23.13 51.94 54.31
C ASP A 19 -22.29 52.23 55.57
N LEU A 20 -22.53 51.51 56.67
CA LEU A 20 -21.72 51.63 57.88
C LEU A 20 -20.27 51.12 57.71
N LEU A 21 -20.06 50.10 56.87
CA LEU A 21 -18.73 49.62 56.50
C LEU A 21 -18.00 50.62 55.58
N GLU A 22 -18.70 51.15 54.56
CA GLU A 22 -18.16 52.14 53.61
C GLU A 22 -17.77 53.46 54.30
N ARG A 23 -18.50 53.88 55.34
CA ARG A 23 -18.19 55.06 56.16
C ARG A 23 -17.12 54.82 57.24
N GLY A 24 -16.58 53.60 57.36
CA GLY A 24 -15.59 53.24 58.38
C GLY A 24 -16.13 53.18 59.82
N LEU A 25 -17.46 53.24 59.99
CA LEU A 25 -18.14 53.23 61.30
C LEU A 25 -18.40 51.80 61.81
N LYS A 26 -18.12 50.79 60.99
CA LYS A 26 -18.21 49.37 61.32
C LYS A 26 -16.97 48.67 60.74
N THR A 27 -16.28 47.89 61.56
CA THR A 27 -15.19 47.01 61.09
C THR A 27 -15.79 45.76 60.43
N PRO A 28 -15.23 45.28 59.31
CA PRO A 28 -15.63 44.02 58.72
C PRO A 28 -15.47 42.88 59.72
N ILE A 29 -16.40 41.91 59.68
CA ILE A 29 -16.21 40.66 60.42
C ILE A 29 -15.06 39.89 59.73
N PRO A 30 -14.02 39.45 60.45
CA PRO A 30 -12.86 38.76 59.84
C PRO A 30 -13.27 37.61 58.92
N GLU A 31 -14.26 36.81 59.34
CA GLU A 31 -14.82 35.68 58.61
C GLU A 31 -15.47 36.08 57.26
N GLN A 32 -16.06 37.28 57.16
CA GLN A 32 -16.62 37.80 55.91
C GLN A 32 -15.54 38.28 54.94
N VAL A 33 -14.44 38.83 55.47
CA VAL A 33 -13.28 39.26 54.66
C VAL A 33 -12.52 38.04 54.15
N GLU A 34 -12.32 37.04 55.00
CA GLU A 34 -11.71 35.76 54.61
C GLU A 34 -12.57 35.01 53.58
N SER A 35 -13.88 34.94 53.75
CA SER A 35 -14.79 34.32 52.78
C SER A 35 -14.77 35.03 51.42
N ALA A 36 -14.73 36.37 51.40
CA ALA A 36 -14.62 37.15 50.16
C ALA A 36 -13.24 36.99 49.49
N ALA A 37 -12.17 36.92 50.28
CA ALA A 37 -10.82 36.68 49.77
C ALA A 37 -10.67 35.26 49.20
N LEU A 38 -11.27 34.26 49.86
CA LEU A 38 -11.25 32.86 49.43
C LEU A 38 -12.02 32.67 48.13
N THR A 39 -13.22 33.24 48.01
CA THR A 39 -13.98 33.22 46.74
C THR A 39 -13.24 33.95 45.60
N ALA A 40 -12.57 35.07 45.88
CA ALA A 40 -11.74 35.75 44.89
C ALA A 40 -10.51 34.92 44.46
N ALA A 41 -9.87 34.22 45.42
CA ALA A 41 -8.74 33.34 45.15
C ALA A 41 -9.16 32.11 44.34
N GLU A 42 -10.28 31.48 44.69
CA GLU A 42 -10.88 30.36 43.93
C GLU A 42 -11.22 30.78 42.50
N ALA A 43 -11.80 31.97 42.31
CA ALA A 43 -12.08 32.52 40.99
C ALA A 43 -10.79 32.73 40.18
N ARG A 44 -9.73 33.23 40.83
CA ARG A 44 -8.41 33.42 40.17
C ARG A 44 -7.73 32.10 39.83
N ILE A 45 -7.84 31.09 40.69
CA ILE A 45 -7.32 29.74 40.42
C ILE A 45 -8.04 29.15 39.21
N ALA A 46 -9.37 29.23 39.16
CA ALA A 46 -10.15 28.74 38.04
C ALA A 46 -9.78 29.46 36.72
N GLU A 47 -9.56 30.77 36.75
CA GLU A 47 -9.10 31.54 35.60
C GLU A 47 -7.72 31.06 35.12
N LEU A 48 -6.75 30.93 36.03
CA LEU A 48 -5.41 30.45 35.72
C LEU A 48 -5.42 29.02 35.16
N GLU A 49 -6.27 28.15 35.68
CA GLU A 49 -6.45 26.79 35.15
C GLU A 49 -6.93 26.82 33.69
N THR A 50 -7.88 27.71 33.35
CA THR A 50 -8.31 27.87 31.96
C THR A 50 -7.19 28.40 31.05
N GLU A 51 -6.41 29.38 31.52
CA GLU A 51 -5.26 29.92 30.77
C GLU A 51 -4.21 28.84 30.53
N VAL A 52 -3.87 28.04 31.54
CA VAL A 52 -2.90 26.95 31.40
C VAL A 52 -3.38 25.90 30.39
N LYS A 53 -4.67 25.51 30.42
CA LYS A 53 -5.26 24.60 29.42
C LYS A 53 -5.10 25.16 28.00
N ILE A 54 -5.47 26.43 27.81
CA ILE A 54 -5.37 27.11 26.52
C ILE A 54 -3.92 27.18 26.04
N LEU A 55 -2.99 27.63 26.90
CA LEU A 55 -1.57 27.79 26.55
C LEU A 55 -0.95 26.45 26.15
N ARG A 56 -1.25 25.37 26.85
CA ARG A 56 -0.80 24.02 26.47
C ARG A 56 -1.26 23.61 25.08
N LYS A 57 -2.54 23.82 24.75
CA LYS A 57 -3.07 23.48 23.41
C LYS A 57 -2.57 24.43 22.32
N ALA A 58 -2.43 25.72 22.62
CA ALA A 58 -1.87 26.70 21.69
C ALA A 58 -0.40 26.41 21.36
N ALA A 59 0.39 26.02 22.36
CA ALA A 59 1.78 25.59 22.17
C ALA A 59 1.86 24.40 21.20
N VAL A 60 1.02 23.37 21.39
CA VAL A 60 0.93 22.23 20.47
C VAL A 60 0.53 22.66 19.05
N ALA A 61 -0.38 23.62 18.92
CA ALA A 61 -0.83 24.12 17.62
C ALA A 61 0.29 24.84 16.86
N VAL A 62 1.13 25.61 17.58
CA VAL A 62 2.27 26.33 17.02
C VAL A 62 3.40 25.36 16.67
N GLU A 63 3.75 24.45 17.58
CA GLU A 63 4.79 23.44 17.38
C GLU A 63 4.50 22.57 16.14
N LYS A 64 3.25 22.18 15.94
CA LYS A 64 2.82 21.36 14.79
C LYS A 64 2.46 22.17 13.54
N VAL A 65 2.61 23.49 13.56
CA VAL A 65 2.24 24.42 12.46
C VAL A 65 0.82 24.13 11.95
N VAL A 66 -0.14 24.05 12.87
CA VAL A 66 -1.52 23.67 12.55
C VAL A 66 -2.20 24.81 11.76
N PRO A 67 -2.74 24.53 10.55
CA PRO A 67 -3.40 25.54 9.73
C PRO A 67 -4.71 26.01 10.40
N PRO A 68 -5.17 27.27 10.15
CA PRO A 68 -6.30 27.86 10.86
C PRO A 68 -7.56 26.99 10.91
N LYS A 69 -7.94 26.34 9.80
CA LYS A 69 -9.12 25.47 9.75
C LYS A 69 -9.01 24.22 10.64
N ALA A 70 -7.79 23.70 10.83
CA ALA A 70 -7.57 22.54 11.69
C ALA A 70 -7.54 22.92 13.19
N ARG A 71 -7.33 24.20 13.53
CA ARG A 71 -7.40 24.69 14.91
C ARG A 71 -8.82 24.65 15.50
N PHE A 72 -9.86 24.59 14.65
CA PHE A 72 -11.24 24.41 15.12
C PHE A 72 -11.45 23.11 15.89
N ALA A 73 -10.71 22.04 15.59
CA ALA A 73 -10.74 20.81 16.37
C ALA A 73 -10.21 21.02 17.80
N LEU A 74 -9.12 21.78 17.95
CA LEU A 74 -8.55 22.14 19.25
C LEU A 74 -9.49 23.04 20.07
N VAL A 75 -10.22 23.95 19.40
CA VAL A 75 -11.28 24.72 20.05
C VAL A 75 -12.39 23.82 20.58
N ALA A 76 -12.79 22.78 19.83
CA ALA A 76 -13.80 21.82 20.27
C ALA A 76 -13.33 21.00 21.48
N GLU A 77 -12.06 20.56 21.49
CA GLU A 77 -11.44 19.88 22.64
C GLU A 77 -11.42 20.77 23.88
N LEU A 78 -10.93 22.01 23.76
CA LEU A 78 -10.92 22.99 24.86
C LEU A 78 -12.33 23.27 25.40
N ALA A 79 -13.32 23.39 24.51
CA ALA A 79 -14.71 23.57 24.91
C ALA A 79 -15.27 22.37 25.68
N ALA A 80 -14.88 21.15 25.31
CA ALA A 80 -15.22 19.94 26.07
C ALA A 80 -14.52 19.88 27.45
N GLU A 81 -13.34 20.48 27.57
CA GLU A 81 -12.59 20.64 28.84
C GLU A 81 -13.10 21.81 29.72
N GLY A 82 -14.21 22.44 29.34
CA GLY A 82 -14.89 23.52 30.08
C GLY A 82 -14.42 24.93 29.74
N VAL A 83 -13.51 25.09 28.77
CA VAL A 83 -13.00 26.42 28.37
C VAL A 83 -14.02 27.15 27.51
N PRO A 84 -14.33 28.43 27.78
CA PRO A 84 -15.24 29.21 26.95
C PRO A 84 -14.77 29.30 25.50
N VAL A 85 -15.65 28.97 24.54
CA VAL A 85 -15.34 28.97 23.09
C VAL A 85 -14.75 30.31 22.62
N LYS A 86 -15.26 31.44 23.16
CA LYS A 86 -14.75 32.78 22.83
C LYS A 86 -13.26 32.91 23.16
N GLN A 87 -12.86 32.45 24.34
CA GLN A 87 -11.49 32.52 24.84
C GLN A 87 -10.58 31.57 24.06
N ALA A 88 -11.04 30.33 23.84
CA ALA A 88 -10.30 29.35 23.03
C ALA A 88 -10.07 29.82 21.57
N CYS A 89 -11.08 30.40 20.92
CA CYS A 89 -10.97 30.97 19.58
C CYS A 89 -9.96 32.12 19.51
N LEU A 90 -10.01 33.04 20.48
CA LEU A 90 -9.11 34.19 20.54
C LEU A 90 -7.65 33.73 20.64
N SER A 91 -7.36 32.83 21.58
CA SER A 91 -6.00 32.34 21.83
C SER A 91 -5.44 31.47 20.72
N LEU A 92 -6.30 30.77 19.96
CA LEU A 92 -5.88 29.99 18.79
C LEU A 92 -5.88 30.79 17.47
N GLY A 93 -6.27 32.08 17.52
CA GLY A 93 -6.27 32.98 16.37
C GLY A 93 -7.29 32.59 15.29
N VAL A 94 -8.48 32.13 15.69
CA VAL A 94 -9.56 31.74 14.77
C VAL A 94 -10.87 32.43 15.12
N SER A 95 -11.77 32.62 14.15
CA SER A 95 -13.05 33.30 14.40
C SER A 95 -14.09 32.38 15.05
N ARG A 96 -14.87 32.94 15.98
CA ARG A 96 -15.98 32.22 16.63
C ARG A 96 -17.06 31.82 15.63
N ALA A 97 -17.41 32.70 14.70
CA ALA A 97 -18.39 32.41 13.64
C ALA A 97 -17.90 31.24 12.76
N GLY A 98 -16.63 31.25 12.36
CA GLY A 98 -16.03 30.19 11.57
C GLY A 98 -15.98 28.84 12.29
N PHE A 99 -15.80 28.83 13.62
CA PHE A 99 -15.86 27.61 14.42
C PHE A 99 -17.26 26.96 14.37
N TYR A 100 -18.32 27.75 14.61
CA TYR A 100 -19.68 27.22 14.56
C TYR A 100 -20.11 26.83 13.14
N GLU A 101 -19.74 27.61 12.12
CA GLU A 101 -19.97 27.25 10.72
C GLU A 101 -19.26 25.94 10.37
N ALA A 102 -17.98 25.79 10.73
CA ALA A 102 -17.22 24.57 10.48
C ALA A 102 -17.80 23.34 11.20
N ARG A 103 -18.38 23.53 12.40
CA ARG A 103 -18.98 22.46 13.19
C ARG A 103 -20.29 21.94 12.59
N SER A 104 -21.09 22.78 11.95
CA SER A 104 -22.34 22.37 11.29
C SER A 104 -22.15 22.06 9.80
N ARG A 105 -20.97 22.37 9.23
CA ARG A 105 -20.72 22.19 7.79
C ARG A 105 -20.71 20.71 7.42
N PRO A 106 -21.50 20.29 6.42
CA PRO A 106 -21.41 18.93 5.90
C PRO A 106 -20.04 18.69 5.24
N PRO A 107 -19.58 17.44 5.17
CA PRO A 107 -18.32 17.13 4.51
C PRO A 107 -18.38 17.58 3.04
N SER A 108 -17.33 18.26 2.59
CA SER A 108 -17.24 18.70 1.20
C SER A 108 -17.25 17.49 0.24
N ALA A 109 -17.69 17.69 -1.01
CA ALA A 109 -17.61 16.65 -2.05
C ALA A 109 -16.19 16.07 -2.19
N ARG A 110 -15.16 16.89 -1.99
CA ARG A 110 -13.76 16.45 -1.95
C ARG A 110 -13.48 15.50 -0.79
N THR A 111 -13.99 15.81 0.41
CA THR A 111 -13.83 14.96 1.60
C THR A 111 -14.51 13.62 1.38
N ILE A 112 -15.75 13.62 0.87
CA ILE A 112 -16.50 12.41 0.56
C ILE A 112 -15.75 11.57 -0.48
N ARG A 113 -15.30 12.19 -1.59
CA ARG A 113 -14.51 11.49 -2.62
C ARG A 113 -13.21 10.92 -2.07
N GLN A 114 -12.53 11.62 -1.17
CA GLN A 114 -11.30 11.10 -0.55
C GLN A 114 -11.58 9.92 0.37
N ALA A 115 -12.65 9.94 1.16
CA ALA A 115 -13.04 8.82 2.01
C ALA A 115 -13.34 7.58 1.16
N TRP A 116 -14.13 7.73 0.10
CA TRP A 116 -14.40 6.65 -0.85
C TRP A 116 -13.12 6.15 -1.56
N LEU A 117 -12.23 7.06 -1.98
CA LEU A 117 -10.95 6.65 -2.58
C LEU A 117 -10.06 5.89 -1.60
N VAL A 118 -10.05 6.25 -0.31
CA VAL A 118 -9.28 5.50 0.70
C VAL A 118 -9.82 4.08 0.81
N ASP A 119 -11.13 3.91 0.86
CA ASP A 119 -11.76 2.58 0.87
C ASP A 119 -11.38 1.73 -0.35
N GLN A 120 -11.47 2.29 -1.56
CA GLN A 120 -11.04 1.61 -2.79
C GLN A 120 -9.54 1.28 -2.81
N ILE A 121 -8.70 2.21 -2.32
CA ILE A 121 -7.26 1.99 -2.21
C ILE A 121 -6.95 0.83 -1.25
N THR A 122 -7.63 0.77 -0.11
CA THR A 122 -7.48 -0.32 0.88
C THR A 122 -7.89 -1.65 0.28
N ALA A 123 -9.06 -1.73 -0.36
CA ALA A 123 -9.54 -2.95 -1.01
C ALA A 123 -8.56 -3.47 -2.08
N VAL A 124 -8.04 -2.57 -2.93
CA VAL A 124 -7.02 -2.93 -3.94
C VAL A 124 -5.72 -3.39 -3.28
N HIS A 125 -5.29 -2.71 -2.21
CA HIS A 125 -4.07 -3.07 -1.50
C HIS A 125 -4.19 -4.47 -0.89
N GLU A 126 -5.31 -4.78 -0.23
CA GLU A 126 -5.61 -6.11 0.32
C GLU A 126 -5.69 -7.19 -0.77
N ALA A 127 -6.42 -6.93 -1.86
CA ALA A 127 -6.51 -7.84 -3.00
C ALA A 127 -5.15 -8.12 -3.66
N SER A 128 -4.21 -7.16 -3.58
CA SER A 128 -2.82 -7.32 -4.01
C SER A 128 -1.94 -8.05 -3.00
N ARG A 129 -2.52 -8.64 -1.95
CA ARG A 129 -1.82 -9.20 -0.79
C ARG A 129 -0.95 -8.17 -0.10
N GLN A 130 -1.34 -6.89 -0.09
CA GLN A 130 -0.56 -5.78 0.47
C GLN A 130 0.78 -5.53 -0.24
N THR A 131 0.95 -5.99 -1.48
CA THR A 131 2.20 -5.85 -2.24
C THR A 131 2.29 -4.51 -2.99
N TYR A 132 1.15 -3.94 -3.40
CA TYR A 132 1.13 -2.80 -4.29
C TYR A 132 1.47 -1.47 -3.59
N GLY A 133 2.36 -0.71 -4.21
CA GLY A 133 2.55 0.71 -3.92
C GLY A 133 1.64 1.59 -4.77
N ALA A 134 1.72 2.90 -4.54
CA ALA A 134 0.89 3.90 -5.22
C ALA A 134 0.84 3.79 -6.76
N PRO A 135 1.92 3.45 -7.49
CA PRO A 135 1.85 3.28 -8.95
C PRO A 135 0.90 2.15 -9.39
N ARG A 136 0.98 0.98 -8.73
CA ARG A 136 0.15 -0.18 -9.09
C ARG A 136 -1.28 -0.04 -8.60
N ILE A 137 -1.49 0.53 -7.40
CA ILE A 137 -2.84 0.87 -6.94
C ILE A 137 -3.50 1.82 -7.91
N ARG A 138 -2.81 2.89 -8.35
CA ARG A 138 -3.36 3.79 -9.37
C ARG A 138 -3.72 3.02 -10.64
N ALA A 139 -2.84 2.13 -11.11
CA ALA A 139 -3.12 1.35 -12.32
C ALA A 139 -4.37 0.48 -12.15
N GLU A 140 -4.56 -0.17 -11.01
CA GLU A 140 -5.78 -0.93 -10.73
C GLU A 140 -7.03 -0.04 -10.70
N LEU A 141 -6.96 1.09 -9.99
CA LEU A 141 -8.07 2.05 -9.92
C LEU A 141 -8.45 2.55 -11.32
N VAL A 142 -7.47 2.88 -12.17
CA VAL A 142 -7.72 3.44 -13.50
C VAL A 142 -8.15 2.36 -14.50
N LEU A 143 -7.39 1.27 -14.63
CA LEU A 143 -7.60 0.25 -15.66
C LEU A 143 -8.62 -0.81 -15.24
N GLY A 144 -8.64 -1.19 -13.96
CA GLY A 144 -9.54 -2.21 -13.43
C GLY A 144 -10.90 -1.67 -13.01
N GLN A 145 -10.96 -0.42 -12.51
CA GLN A 145 -12.18 0.17 -11.95
C GLN A 145 -12.66 1.44 -12.68
N GLY A 146 -11.94 1.94 -13.69
CA GLY A 146 -12.34 3.14 -14.44
C GLY A 146 -12.24 4.46 -13.65
N VAL A 147 -11.53 4.48 -12.52
CA VAL A 147 -11.47 5.63 -11.61
C VAL A 147 -10.40 6.62 -12.06
N VAL A 148 -10.83 7.85 -12.38
CA VAL A 148 -9.90 8.94 -12.71
C VAL A 148 -9.26 9.51 -11.43
N VAL A 149 -7.97 9.20 -11.23
CA VAL A 149 -7.20 9.68 -10.08
C VAL A 149 -5.71 9.92 -10.43
N SER A 150 -5.14 10.97 -9.84
CA SER A 150 -3.72 11.30 -10.01
C SER A 150 -2.82 10.44 -9.13
N ARG A 151 -1.59 10.18 -9.58
CA ARG A 151 -0.57 9.44 -8.80
C ARG A 151 -0.28 10.11 -7.45
N LYS A 152 -0.21 11.44 -7.41
CA LYS A 152 0.07 12.21 -6.19
C LYS A 152 -1.07 12.05 -5.17
N THR A 153 -2.31 12.03 -5.64
CA THR A 153 -3.49 11.82 -4.79
C THR A 153 -3.46 10.43 -4.14
N VAL A 154 -3.24 9.37 -4.94
CA VAL A 154 -3.14 7.99 -4.40
C VAL A 154 -2.02 7.90 -3.37
N ALA A 155 -0.83 8.41 -3.68
CA ALA A 155 0.30 8.37 -2.75
C ALA A 155 0.03 9.13 -1.43
N ALA A 156 -0.65 10.27 -1.50
CA ALA A 156 -1.01 11.05 -0.31
C ALA A 156 -2.07 10.33 0.54
N LEU A 157 -3.08 9.70 -0.09
CA LEU A 157 -4.11 8.95 0.61
C LEU A 157 -3.57 7.67 1.24
N MET A 158 -2.72 6.92 0.53
CA MET A 158 -2.01 5.75 1.08
C MET A 158 -1.22 6.12 2.34
N ARG A 159 -0.43 7.21 2.28
CA ARG A 159 0.34 7.68 3.43
C ARG A 159 -0.55 8.02 4.62
N ARG A 160 -1.68 8.70 4.38
CA ARG A 160 -2.66 9.05 5.43
C ARG A 160 -3.32 7.82 6.04
N ALA A 161 -3.52 6.77 5.25
CA ALA A 161 -4.10 5.50 5.70
C ALA A 161 -3.04 4.52 6.27
N GLY A 162 -1.76 4.90 6.34
CA GLY A 162 -0.69 4.02 6.81
C GLY A 162 -0.35 2.87 5.85
N LEU A 163 -0.79 2.95 4.58
CA LEU A 163 -0.57 1.93 3.58
C LEU A 163 0.74 2.17 2.81
N ALA A 164 1.51 1.09 2.62
CA ALA A 164 2.74 1.11 1.83
C ALA A 164 2.83 -0.13 0.93
N GLY A 165 3.49 0.03 -0.21
CA GLY A 165 3.89 -1.11 -1.04
C GLY A 165 5.19 -1.73 -0.52
N LEU A 166 5.46 -2.97 -0.93
CA LEU A 166 6.68 -3.65 -0.55
C LEU A 166 7.93 -2.97 -1.14
N PRO A 167 9.07 -3.01 -0.43
CA PRO A 167 10.30 -2.39 -0.88
C PRO A 167 10.82 -3.02 -2.17
N LEU A 168 11.59 -2.26 -2.95
CA LEU A 168 12.34 -2.80 -4.08
C LEU A 168 13.60 -3.49 -3.55
N ARG A 169 13.89 -4.71 -4.01
CA ARG A 169 15.19 -5.35 -3.78
C ARG A 169 16.29 -4.49 -4.43
N ARG A 170 17.40 -4.28 -3.71
CA ARG A 170 18.57 -3.55 -4.25
C ARG A 170 19.12 -4.31 -5.46
N ARG A 171 19.41 -3.60 -6.56
CA ARG A 171 20.03 -4.19 -7.76
C ARG A 171 21.44 -4.68 -7.44
N ALA A 172 21.80 -5.87 -7.90
CA ALA A 172 23.16 -6.39 -7.82
C ALA A 172 24.13 -5.57 -8.69
N LYS A 173 25.43 -5.60 -8.35
CA LYS A 173 26.50 -4.93 -9.11
C LYS A 173 26.76 -5.61 -10.45
N ARG A 174 27.13 -4.80 -11.45
CA ARG A 174 27.46 -5.23 -12.82
C ARG A 174 28.78 -6.01 -12.85
N VAL A 175 28.76 -7.23 -13.39
CA VAL A 175 29.97 -8.02 -13.70
C VAL A 175 30.22 -7.96 -15.22
N PRO A 176 31.48 -7.88 -15.70
CA PRO A 176 31.77 -7.89 -17.14
C PRO A 176 31.38 -9.23 -17.82
N PRO A 177 30.83 -9.21 -19.05
CA PRO A 177 30.43 -10.43 -19.77
C PRO A 177 31.64 -11.24 -20.26
N ALA A 178 31.55 -12.58 -20.20
CA ALA A 178 32.40 -13.52 -20.93
C ALA A 178 31.65 -14.03 -22.18
N LYS A 179 32.28 -14.05 -23.36
CA LYS A 179 31.61 -14.44 -24.62
C LYS A 179 31.43 -15.97 -24.71
N THR A 180 30.21 -16.42 -25.03
CA THR A 180 29.89 -17.83 -25.30
C THR A 180 29.30 -18.02 -26.70
N VAL A 181 29.50 -19.20 -27.29
CA VAL A 181 29.28 -19.50 -28.73
C VAL A 181 27.80 -19.79 -29.10
N THR A 182 26.90 -19.99 -28.13
CA THR A 182 25.51 -20.45 -28.35
C THR A 182 24.41 -19.50 -27.83
N ASP A 183 24.76 -18.28 -27.43
CA ASP A 183 23.78 -17.27 -27.00
C ASP A 183 23.04 -16.67 -28.21
N LEU A 184 21.81 -17.13 -28.43
CA LEU A 184 20.92 -16.63 -29.48
C LEU A 184 20.14 -15.38 -29.03
N VAL A 185 20.11 -15.09 -27.73
CA VAL A 185 19.33 -13.99 -27.16
C VAL A 185 20.15 -12.70 -27.13
N LYS A 186 21.46 -12.78 -26.87
CA LYS A 186 22.39 -11.63 -26.84
C LYS A 186 21.84 -10.46 -26.01
N ARG A 187 21.15 -10.80 -24.92
CA ARG A 187 20.43 -9.88 -24.00
C ARG A 187 19.31 -9.05 -24.65
N ASN A 188 18.90 -9.37 -25.88
CA ASN A 188 17.73 -8.79 -26.51
C ASN A 188 16.49 -9.65 -26.23
N PHE A 189 15.81 -9.33 -25.13
CA PHE A 189 14.57 -10.00 -24.71
C PHE A 189 13.30 -9.40 -25.32
N ARG A 190 13.40 -8.33 -26.13
CA ARG A 190 12.23 -7.72 -26.76
C ARG A 190 11.71 -8.63 -27.86
N ARG A 191 10.43 -8.96 -27.81
CA ARG A 191 9.72 -9.73 -28.84
C ARG A 191 8.45 -9.00 -29.22
N ASP A 192 7.96 -9.25 -30.43
CA ASP A 192 6.79 -8.55 -30.99
C ASP A 192 5.53 -9.43 -30.95
N GLY A 193 5.68 -10.70 -30.56
CA GLY A 193 4.56 -11.61 -30.34
C GLY A 193 4.89 -12.72 -29.34
N PRO A 194 3.85 -13.43 -28.86
CA PRO A 194 4.03 -14.54 -27.92
C PRO A 194 4.83 -15.67 -28.56
N ASN A 195 5.43 -16.51 -27.72
CA ASN A 195 6.11 -17.75 -28.12
C ASN A 195 7.37 -17.61 -29.00
N GLN A 196 7.85 -16.39 -29.22
CA GLN A 196 9.10 -16.16 -29.96
C GLN A 196 10.35 -16.41 -29.10
N LEU A 197 10.25 -16.16 -27.79
CA LEU A 197 11.31 -16.43 -26.83
C LEU A 197 10.69 -16.83 -25.49
N TRP A 198 11.01 -18.03 -25.07
CA TRP A 198 10.82 -18.51 -23.71
C TRP A 198 12.13 -18.45 -22.95
N VAL A 199 12.01 -18.06 -21.69
CA VAL A 199 13.13 -17.97 -20.76
C VAL A 199 12.86 -18.92 -19.61
N THR A 200 13.82 -19.80 -19.31
CA THR A 200 13.69 -20.81 -18.26
C THR A 200 14.75 -20.63 -17.19
N ASP A 201 14.39 -20.96 -15.95
CA ASP A 201 15.31 -20.89 -14.82
C ASP A 201 14.86 -21.78 -13.66
N ILE A 202 15.82 -22.29 -12.88
CA ILE A 202 15.55 -23.05 -11.66
C ILE A 202 16.10 -22.27 -10.46
N THR A 203 15.26 -22.05 -9.45
CA THR A 203 15.69 -21.48 -8.17
C THR A 203 15.37 -22.41 -7.01
N GLU A 204 16.24 -22.42 -6.01
CA GLU A 204 16.04 -23.14 -4.75
C GLU A 204 15.41 -22.26 -3.66
N HIS A 205 14.55 -22.87 -2.86
CA HIS A 205 13.80 -22.19 -1.81
C HIS A 205 13.84 -23.02 -0.51
N PRO A 206 14.33 -22.44 0.60
CA PRO A 206 14.47 -23.18 1.86
C PRO A 206 13.14 -23.30 2.62
N THR A 207 12.92 -24.49 3.19
CA THR A 207 11.88 -24.76 4.21
C THR A 207 12.53 -25.43 5.43
N ARG A 208 11.78 -25.63 6.51
CA ARG A 208 12.31 -26.37 7.68
C ARG A 208 12.56 -27.85 7.41
N GLU A 209 11.91 -28.43 6.41
CA GLU A 209 12.11 -29.84 5.99
C GLU A 209 13.26 -30.00 4.98
N GLY A 210 13.85 -28.88 4.54
CA GLY A 210 14.89 -28.80 3.52
C GLY A 210 14.45 -28.02 2.29
N LYS A 211 15.25 -28.08 1.23
CA LYS A 211 15.04 -27.26 0.03
C LYS A 211 13.91 -27.79 -0.85
N LEU A 212 13.28 -26.85 -1.54
CA LEU A 212 12.33 -27.06 -2.62
C LEU A 212 12.87 -26.31 -3.85
N TYR A 213 12.88 -26.96 -5.01
CA TYR A 213 13.33 -26.36 -6.27
C TYR A 213 12.11 -26.06 -7.12
N CYS A 214 12.08 -24.89 -7.74
CA CYS A 214 11.05 -24.49 -8.68
C CYS A 214 11.69 -24.10 -10.01
N CYS A 215 11.23 -24.73 -11.09
CA CYS A 215 11.58 -24.36 -12.46
C CYS A 215 10.41 -23.57 -13.05
N VAL A 216 10.70 -22.46 -13.74
CA VAL A 216 9.69 -21.67 -14.46
C VAL A 216 10.10 -21.50 -15.91
N VAL A 217 9.11 -21.43 -16.79
CA VAL A 217 9.22 -21.06 -18.21
C VAL A 217 8.36 -19.82 -18.43
N LEU A 218 9.01 -18.71 -18.77
CA LEU A 218 8.42 -17.39 -18.97
C LEU A 218 8.39 -17.06 -20.46
N ASP A 219 7.26 -16.57 -20.96
CA ASP A 219 7.20 -15.92 -22.26
C ASP A 219 7.77 -14.49 -22.14
N ALA A 220 8.83 -14.18 -22.89
CA ALA A 220 9.49 -12.88 -22.82
C ALA A 220 8.59 -11.72 -23.30
N PHE A 221 7.64 -12.00 -24.20
CA PHE A 221 6.71 -11.01 -24.75
C PHE A 221 5.72 -10.54 -23.69
N SER A 222 4.92 -11.47 -23.16
CA SER A 222 3.85 -11.16 -22.20
C SER A 222 4.28 -11.20 -20.74
N ARG A 223 5.52 -11.63 -20.46
CA ARG A 223 6.01 -11.94 -19.10
C ARG A 223 5.19 -13.00 -18.38
N ARG A 224 4.35 -13.76 -19.09
CA ARG A 224 3.52 -14.81 -18.51
C ARG A 224 4.39 -16.01 -18.17
N VAL A 225 4.18 -16.60 -16.99
CA VAL A 225 4.68 -17.96 -16.71
C VAL A 225 3.79 -18.92 -17.47
N VAL A 226 4.33 -19.55 -18.50
CA VAL A 226 3.61 -20.47 -19.39
C VAL A 226 3.71 -21.91 -18.92
N GLY A 227 4.74 -22.25 -18.15
CA GLY A 227 4.88 -23.54 -17.49
C GLY A 227 5.80 -23.43 -16.29
N TRP A 228 5.63 -24.33 -15.33
CA TRP A 228 6.46 -24.41 -14.14
C TRP A 228 6.39 -25.82 -13.55
N ALA A 229 7.36 -26.17 -12.72
CA ALA A 229 7.37 -27.44 -12.00
C ALA A 229 8.11 -27.28 -10.68
N ILE A 230 7.77 -28.11 -9.70
CA ILE A 230 8.36 -28.10 -8.35
C ILE A 230 8.80 -29.51 -7.96
N ASP A 231 10.00 -29.65 -7.42
CA ASP A 231 10.50 -30.92 -6.85
C ASP A 231 11.41 -30.63 -5.65
N SER A 232 11.53 -31.60 -4.75
CA SER A 232 12.54 -31.67 -3.69
C SER A 232 13.99 -31.79 -4.20
N ARG A 233 14.20 -32.16 -5.47
CA ARG A 233 15.53 -32.35 -6.08
C ARG A 233 15.72 -31.56 -7.38
N GLN A 234 16.92 -31.03 -7.58
CA GLN A 234 17.28 -30.26 -8.78
C GLN A 234 17.75 -31.17 -9.93
N ARG A 235 16.83 -31.91 -10.52
CA ARG A 235 17.09 -32.89 -11.59
C ARG A 235 16.60 -32.38 -12.96
N ALA A 236 17.02 -33.05 -14.04
CA ALA A 236 16.62 -32.71 -15.40
C ALA A 236 15.11 -32.92 -15.67
N ASP A 237 14.46 -33.84 -14.94
CA ASP A 237 13.01 -34.07 -15.00
C ASP A 237 12.21 -32.85 -14.53
N LEU A 238 12.71 -32.08 -13.57
CA LEU A 238 12.10 -30.82 -13.13
C LEU A 238 12.01 -29.82 -14.29
N ALA A 239 13.13 -29.56 -14.97
CA ALA A 239 13.17 -28.67 -16.14
C ALA A 239 12.31 -29.19 -17.29
N THR A 240 12.39 -30.50 -17.55
CA THR A 240 11.63 -31.16 -18.63
C THR A 240 10.12 -31.12 -18.35
N SER A 241 9.69 -31.21 -17.10
CA SER A 241 8.28 -31.12 -16.70
C SER A 241 7.74 -29.71 -16.85
N ALA A 242 8.50 -28.69 -16.43
CA ALA A 242 8.12 -27.29 -16.63
C ALA A 242 8.00 -26.94 -18.11
N LEU A 243 8.92 -27.41 -18.95
CA LEU A 243 8.85 -27.30 -20.40
C LEU A 243 7.63 -28.02 -20.97
N GLY A 244 7.33 -29.22 -20.48
CA GLY A 244 6.13 -29.96 -20.86
C GLY A 244 4.86 -29.16 -20.63
N MET A 245 4.69 -28.65 -19.40
CA MET A 245 3.56 -27.79 -19.05
C MET A 245 3.48 -26.53 -19.92
N ALA A 246 4.62 -25.92 -20.25
CA ALA A 246 4.68 -24.74 -21.13
C ALA A 246 4.21 -25.04 -22.56
N ILE A 247 4.59 -26.20 -23.10
CA ILE A 247 4.14 -26.65 -24.41
C ILE A 247 2.63 -26.92 -24.39
N ASP A 248 2.16 -27.65 -23.38
CA ASP A 248 0.75 -28.04 -23.25
C ASP A 248 -0.17 -26.82 -23.08
N SER A 249 0.31 -25.77 -22.39
CA SER A 249 -0.47 -24.54 -22.16
C SER A 249 -0.72 -23.69 -23.41
N ARG A 250 -0.03 -23.97 -24.54
CA ARG A 250 -0.17 -23.20 -25.79
C ARG A 250 -1.09 -23.81 -26.86
N GLY A 251 -1.62 -25.01 -26.67
CA GLY A 251 -2.64 -25.59 -27.55
C GLY A 251 -2.14 -26.19 -28.89
N THR A 252 -3.07 -26.45 -29.81
CA THR A 252 -3.39 -27.67 -30.61
C THR A 252 -2.30 -28.38 -31.46
N SER A 253 -1.01 -28.27 -31.18
CA SER A 253 -0.04 -29.23 -31.74
C SER A 253 1.13 -29.56 -30.82
N GLY A 254 1.21 -28.95 -29.63
CA GLY A 254 2.42 -29.04 -28.81
C GLY A 254 3.66 -28.52 -29.54
N GLN A 255 3.45 -27.69 -30.58
CA GLN A 255 4.49 -27.12 -31.40
C GLN A 255 4.51 -25.61 -31.22
N VAL A 256 5.73 -25.11 -31.07
CA VAL A 256 6.08 -23.70 -30.94
C VAL A 256 7.13 -23.41 -32.02
N PRO A 257 6.76 -23.54 -33.31
CA PRO A 257 7.72 -23.59 -34.40
C PRO A 257 8.51 -22.29 -34.50
N GLY A 258 9.84 -22.40 -34.42
CA GLY A 258 10.76 -21.27 -34.52
C GLY A 258 10.90 -20.44 -33.25
N GLY A 259 10.25 -20.84 -32.15
CA GLY A 259 10.47 -20.23 -30.83
C GLY A 259 11.84 -20.60 -30.26
N ILE A 260 12.44 -19.70 -29.49
CA ILE A 260 13.70 -19.98 -28.77
C ILE A 260 13.34 -20.34 -27.32
N ILE A 261 13.96 -21.37 -26.75
CA ILE A 261 13.98 -21.56 -25.30
C ILE A 261 15.39 -21.28 -24.77
N HIS A 262 15.49 -20.30 -23.89
CA HIS A 262 16.75 -19.81 -23.35
C HIS A 262 16.85 -20.10 -21.85
N GLY A 263 17.89 -20.81 -21.43
CA GLY A 263 18.21 -21.06 -20.03
C GLY A 263 19.65 -20.64 -19.71
N ASP A 264 20.02 -20.71 -18.44
CA ASP A 264 21.41 -20.60 -18.04
C ASP A 264 22.19 -21.90 -18.36
N HIS A 265 23.50 -21.91 -18.09
CA HIS A 265 24.35 -23.09 -18.33
C HIS A 265 24.18 -24.22 -17.30
N GLY A 266 23.05 -24.28 -16.59
CA GLY A 266 22.73 -25.37 -15.68
C GLY A 266 22.75 -26.74 -16.38
N THR A 267 23.31 -27.76 -15.70
CA THR A 267 23.40 -29.13 -16.24
C THR A 267 22.04 -29.75 -16.57
N GLN A 268 20.97 -29.21 -15.98
CA GLN A 268 19.58 -29.61 -16.25
C GLN A 268 19.14 -29.17 -17.66
N PHE A 269 19.53 -27.97 -18.09
CA PHE A 269 19.16 -27.41 -19.39
C PHE A 269 20.02 -27.93 -20.55
N THR A 270 21.20 -28.48 -20.25
CA THR A 270 22.05 -29.19 -21.22
C THR A 270 21.71 -30.67 -21.34
N SER A 271 20.77 -31.19 -20.53
CA SER A 271 20.39 -32.60 -20.56
C SER A 271 19.76 -33.00 -21.91
N TRP A 272 20.02 -34.24 -22.32
CA TRP A 272 19.47 -34.78 -23.56
C TRP A 272 17.94 -34.78 -23.55
N THR A 273 17.30 -35.17 -22.44
CA THR A 273 15.84 -35.23 -22.32
C THR A 273 15.18 -33.86 -22.47
N PHE A 274 15.79 -32.81 -21.91
CA PHE A 274 15.28 -31.44 -22.04
C PHE A 274 15.44 -30.93 -23.47
N THR A 275 16.65 -31.06 -24.02
CA THR A 275 16.99 -30.58 -25.37
C THR A 275 16.16 -31.29 -26.44
N GLU A 276 15.99 -32.60 -26.33
CA GLU A 276 15.17 -33.41 -27.24
C GLU A 276 13.69 -33.02 -27.17
N ARG A 277 13.15 -32.82 -25.96
CA ARG A 277 11.76 -32.38 -25.80
C ARG A 277 11.52 -31.01 -26.41
N ALA A 278 12.45 -30.07 -26.23
CA ALA A 278 12.39 -28.74 -26.85
C ALA A 278 12.41 -28.84 -28.39
N ARG A 279 13.33 -29.62 -28.95
CA ARG A 279 13.42 -29.81 -30.41
C ARG A 279 12.17 -30.45 -31.00
N ARG A 280 11.60 -31.46 -30.34
CA ARG A 280 10.33 -32.10 -30.79
C ARG A 280 9.16 -31.13 -30.79
N ALA A 281 9.17 -30.16 -29.88
CA ALA A 281 8.19 -29.08 -29.85
C ALA A 281 8.48 -27.96 -30.86
N GLY A 282 9.52 -28.07 -31.70
CA GLY A 282 9.89 -27.03 -32.68
C GLY A 282 10.62 -25.83 -32.08
N LEU A 283 11.07 -25.93 -30.82
CA LEU A 283 11.86 -24.90 -30.16
C LEU A 283 13.35 -25.06 -30.47
N LEU A 284 14.06 -23.93 -30.51
CA LEU A 284 15.51 -23.85 -30.60
C LEU A 284 16.11 -23.61 -29.21
N PRO A 285 16.80 -24.61 -28.62
CA PRO A 285 17.47 -24.43 -27.34
C PRO A 285 18.63 -23.44 -27.47
N SER A 286 18.69 -22.49 -26.55
CA SER A 286 19.78 -21.53 -26.38
C SER A 286 20.22 -21.51 -24.92
N LEU A 287 21.52 -21.33 -24.71
CA LEU A 287 22.10 -21.20 -23.37
C LEU A 287 22.81 -19.85 -23.29
N GLY A 288 22.57 -19.13 -22.20
CA GLY A 288 23.28 -17.88 -21.88
C GLY A 288 24.76 -18.12 -21.65
N SER A 289 25.56 -17.07 -21.51
CA SER A 289 27.01 -17.22 -21.30
C SER A 289 27.34 -17.71 -19.89
N VAL A 290 28.42 -18.49 -19.76
CA VAL A 290 28.86 -18.98 -18.44
C VAL A 290 29.23 -17.80 -17.55
N GLY A 291 28.62 -17.72 -16.36
CA GLY A 291 28.95 -16.72 -15.33
C GLY A 291 28.36 -15.33 -15.58
N ASP A 292 27.38 -15.18 -16.48
CA ASP A 292 26.75 -13.90 -16.79
C ASP A 292 25.28 -13.82 -16.33
N PRO A 293 24.99 -13.20 -15.18
CA PRO A 293 23.61 -13.10 -14.66
C PRO A 293 22.66 -12.33 -15.61
N TYR A 294 23.17 -11.46 -16.48
CA TYR A 294 22.32 -10.67 -17.37
C TYR A 294 21.73 -11.45 -18.54
N ASP A 295 22.28 -12.62 -18.86
CA ASP A 295 21.79 -13.43 -19.97
C ASP A 295 20.44 -14.08 -19.62
N ASN A 296 20.09 -14.16 -18.32
CA ASN A 296 18.77 -14.61 -17.85
C ASN A 296 17.96 -13.52 -17.11
N ALA A 297 18.17 -12.24 -17.45
CA ALA A 297 17.60 -11.10 -16.71
C ALA A 297 16.06 -11.11 -16.56
N VAL A 298 15.34 -11.77 -17.46
CA VAL A 298 13.87 -11.89 -17.38
C VAL A 298 13.47 -12.81 -16.22
N ALA A 299 14.10 -13.98 -16.10
CA ALA A 299 13.84 -14.89 -14.99
C ALA A 299 14.37 -14.33 -13.67
N GLU A 300 15.55 -13.71 -13.66
CA GLU A 300 16.07 -13.05 -12.46
C GLU A 300 15.12 -11.97 -11.93
N ALA A 301 14.54 -11.17 -12.83
CA ALA A 301 13.55 -10.17 -12.45
C ALA A 301 12.28 -10.82 -11.89
N PHE A 302 11.83 -11.96 -12.43
CA PHE A 302 10.71 -12.71 -11.89
C PHE A 302 11.01 -13.22 -10.48
N TRP A 303 12.13 -13.92 -10.28
CA TRP A 303 12.51 -14.45 -8.97
C TRP A 303 12.74 -13.35 -7.94
N GLY A 304 13.36 -12.24 -8.34
CA GLY A 304 13.51 -11.07 -7.48
C GLY A 304 12.17 -10.51 -6.99
N ARG A 305 11.10 -10.63 -7.79
CA ARG A 305 9.74 -10.23 -7.40
C ARG A 305 9.06 -11.26 -6.53
N MET A 306 9.09 -12.53 -6.90
CA MET A 306 8.52 -13.60 -6.08
C MET A 306 9.18 -13.65 -4.70
N GLN A 307 10.50 -13.44 -4.63
CA GLN A 307 11.23 -13.37 -3.37
C GLN A 307 10.63 -12.33 -2.43
N THR A 308 10.46 -11.09 -2.89
CA THR A 308 9.92 -10.03 -2.05
C THR A 308 8.42 -10.15 -1.81
N GLU A 309 7.64 -10.49 -2.83
CA GLU A 309 6.17 -10.48 -2.79
C GLU A 309 5.56 -11.72 -2.13
N LEU A 310 6.32 -12.82 -2.07
CA LEU A 310 5.88 -14.10 -1.49
C LEU A 310 6.88 -14.66 -0.47
N LEU A 311 8.11 -14.96 -0.90
CA LEU A 311 9.00 -15.85 -0.15
C LEU A 311 9.54 -15.24 1.15
N ASP A 312 9.88 -13.95 1.15
CA ASP A 312 10.42 -13.21 2.29
C ASP A 312 9.36 -12.86 3.35
N ARG A 313 8.08 -13.12 3.06
CA ARG A 313 6.97 -12.69 3.92
C ARG A 313 6.77 -13.55 5.14
N GLN A 314 7.20 -14.80 5.07
CA GLN A 314 7.08 -15.74 6.17
C GLN A 314 8.15 -16.83 6.11
N ARG A 315 8.24 -17.62 7.18
CA ARG A 315 9.09 -18.81 7.23
C ARG A 315 8.24 -20.03 6.90
N TRP A 316 8.66 -20.76 5.87
CA TRP A 316 7.98 -21.95 5.37
C TRP A 316 8.32 -23.17 6.22
N ARG A 317 7.30 -23.84 6.76
CA ARG A 317 7.49 -25.02 7.61
C ARG A 317 7.73 -26.25 6.75
N THR A 318 6.86 -26.48 5.77
CA THR A 318 6.87 -27.70 4.95
C THR A 318 7.08 -27.39 3.48
N ARG A 319 7.54 -28.39 2.71
CA ARG A 319 7.64 -28.29 1.25
C ARG A 319 6.28 -28.11 0.59
N ILE A 320 5.24 -28.76 1.11
CA ILE A 320 3.88 -28.70 0.58
C ILE A 320 3.28 -27.30 0.75
N GLU A 321 3.46 -26.69 1.93
CA GLU A 321 3.02 -25.32 2.21
C GLU A 321 3.62 -24.33 1.21
N LEU A 322 4.93 -24.42 0.99
CA LEU A 322 5.63 -23.57 0.03
C LEU A 322 5.19 -23.85 -1.42
N ALA A 323 5.03 -25.12 -1.80
CA ALA A 323 4.58 -25.49 -3.14
C ALA A 323 3.19 -24.91 -3.46
N ASN A 324 2.24 -25.03 -2.53
CA ASN A 324 0.90 -24.45 -2.66
C ASN A 324 0.95 -22.92 -2.79
N ALA A 325 1.81 -22.27 -2.02
CA ALA A 325 1.95 -20.82 -2.08
C ALA A 325 2.59 -20.34 -3.40
N ILE A 326 3.57 -21.08 -3.94
CA ILE A 326 4.15 -20.81 -5.27
C ILE A 326 3.09 -21.01 -6.36
N PHE A 327 2.33 -22.11 -6.32
CA PHE A 327 1.20 -22.35 -7.22
C PHE A 327 0.22 -21.18 -7.22
N GLU A 328 -0.26 -20.80 -6.02
CA GLU A 328 -1.25 -19.73 -5.87
C GLU A 328 -0.69 -18.37 -6.30
N TYR A 329 0.61 -18.14 -6.08
CA TYR A 329 1.28 -16.93 -6.56
C TYR A 329 1.35 -16.91 -8.09
N ILE A 330 1.77 -17.99 -8.75
CA ILE A 330 1.93 -18.02 -10.21
C ILE A 330 0.56 -17.95 -10.91
N GLU A 331 -0.34 -18.88 -10.58
CA GLU A 331 -1.62 -19.09 -11.27
C GLU A 331 -2.70 -18.12 -10.79
N GLY A 332 -2.76 -17.87 -9.49
CA GLY A 332 -3.82 -17.03 -8.90
C GLY A 332 -3.55 -15.53 -8.99
N PHE A 333 -2.28 -15.14 -8.90
CA PHE A 333 -1.90 -13.72 -8.76
C PHE A 333 -1.04 -13.20 -9.91
N TYR A 334 0.14 -13.77 -10.15
CA TYR A 334 1.16 -13.26 -11.06
C TYR A 334 0.64 -13.17 -12.50
N ASN A 335 0.16 -14.28 -13.06
CA ASN A 335 -0.31 -14.31 -14.45
C ASN A 335 -1.59 -13.49 -14.65
N ARG A 336 -2.56 -13.62 -13.74
CA ARG A 336 -3.92 -13.13 -13.93
C ARG A 336 -4.14 -11.69 -13.48
N ARG A 337 -3.53 -11.30 -12.37
CA ARG A 337 -3.88 -10.06 -11.63
C ARG A 337 -2.71 -9.09 -11.48
N ARG A 338 -1.46 -9.56 -11.49
CA ARG A 338 -0.31 -8.74 -11.11
C ARG A 338 0.01 -7.67 -12.16
N ARG A 339 -0.15 -6.41 -11.77
CA ARG A 339 0.12 -5.22 -12.60
C ARG A 339 1.62 -5.09 -12.92
N HIS A 340 1.96 -5.10 -14.20
CA HIS A 340 3.34 -5.09 -14.68
C HIS A 340 3.69 -3.77 -15.39
N SER A 341 4.65 -3.01 -14.86
CA SER A 341 5.00 -1.70 -15.44
C SER A 341 5.59 -1.78 -16.85
N ALA A 342 6.19 -2.92 -17.21
CA ALA A 342 6.72 -3.16 -18.56
C ALA A 342 5.64 -3.53 -19.58
N LEU A 343 4.41 -3.78 -19.13
CA LEU A 343 3.26 -4.16 -19.95
C LEU A 343 2.16 -3.09 -19.84
N ASP A 344 2.56 -1.82 -19.72
CA ASP A 344 1.63 -0.69 -19.51
C ASP A 344 0.65 -0.89 -18.33
N TRP A 345 1.13 -1.58 -17.30
CA TRP A 345 0.37 -1.96 -16.11
C TRP A 345 -0.75 -2.98 -16.33
N MET A 346 -0.78 -3.68 -17.46
CA MET A 346 -1.62 -4.88 -17.61
C MET A 346 -1.03 -6.05 -16.81
N SER A 347 -1.87 -7.04 -16.50
CA SER A 347 -1.36 -8.35 -16.09
C SER A 347 -0.80 -9.11 -17.30
N PRO A 348 0.10 -10.09 -17.10
CA PRO A 348 0.63 -10.90 -18.20
C PRO A 348 -0.45 -11.50 -19.11
N GLU A 349 -1.51 -12.05 -18.52
CA GLU A 349 -2.61 -12.64 -19.29
C GLU A 349 -3.45 -11.59 -20.03
N GLN A 350 -3.74 -10.45 -19.40
CA GLN A 350 -4.47 -9.34 -20.04
C GLN A 350 -3.69 -8.81 -21.24
N PHE A 351 -2.39 -8.56 -21.07
CA PHE A 351 -1.52 -8.07 -22.13
C PHE A 351 -1.52 -9.01 -23.32
N GLU A 352 -1.30 -10.31 -23.08
CA GLU A 352 -1.29 -11.30 -24.15
C GLU A 352 -2.64 -11.42 -24.87
N THR A 353 -3.75 -11.33 -24.14
CA THR A 353 -5.11 -11.38 -24.70
C THR A 353 -5.38 -10.18 -25.62
N ILE A 354 -4.99 -8.98 -25.21
CA ILE A 354 -5.20 -7.74 -25.98
C ILE A 354 -4.25 -7.67 -27.19
N SER A 355 -3.02 -8.15 -27.04
CA SER A 355 -2.02 -8.13 -28.12
C SER A 355 -2.18 -9.26 -29.14
N ARG A 356 -3.07 -10.23 -28.90
CA ARG A 356 -3.38 -11.25 -29.89
C ARG A 356 -4.20 -10.59 -31.01
N PRO A 357 -3.79 -10.69 -32.29
CA PRO A 357 -4.61 -10.18 -33.38
C PRO A 357 -5.99 -10.87 -33.36
N PRO A 358 -7.09 -10.16 -33.69
CA PRO A 358 -8.41 -10.77 -33.79
C PRO A 358 -8.40 -11.77 -34.96
N GLY A 359 -8.14 -13.03 -34.66
CA GLY A 359 -8.10 -14.11 -35.63
C GLY A 359 -7.99 -15.46 -34.93
N LEU A 360 -8.99 -16.31 -35.17
CA LEU A 360 -9.21 -17.66 -34.63
C LEU A 360 -9.92 -17.71 -33.26
N ILE A 361 -11.09 -17.08 -33.15
CA ILE A 361 -12.18 -17.72 -32.40
C ILE A 361 -12.61 -18.91 -33.27
N SER A 362 -12.18 -20.12 -32.92
CA SER A 362 -12.84 -21.33 -33.40
C SER A 362 -14.30 -21.24 -32.94
N SER A 363 -15.21 -21.02 -33.89
CA SER A 363 -16.64 -21.17 -33.63
C SER A 363 -16.87 -22.57 -33.05
N PRO A 364 -17.65 -22.72 -31.96
CA PRO A 364 -18.07 -24.04 -31.55
C PRO A 364 -18.95 -24.58 -32.68
N ALA A 365 -18.53 -25.70 -33.28
CA ALA A 365 -19.42 -26.48 -34.13
C ALA A 365 -20.65 -26.82 -33.26
N CYS A 366 -21.81 -26.29 -33.65
CA CYS A 366 -23.09 -26.76 -33.12
C CYS A 366 -23.33 -28.20 -33.61
N PRO A 367 -23.99 -29.03 -32.77
CA PRO A 367 -24.12 -30.47 -32.96
C PRO A 367 -24.85 -30.89 -34.23
#